data_AF-A0A536GIE7-F1
#
_entry.id   AF-A0A536GIE7-F1
#
_cell.length_a   1.000
_cell.length_b   1.000
_cell.length_c   1.000
_cell.angle_alpha   90.00
_cell.angle_beta   90.00
_cell.angle_gamma   90.00
#
_symmetry.space_group_name_H-M   'P 1'
#
loop_
_entity.id
_entity.type
_entity.pdbx_description
1 polymer ?
#
loop_
_entity_poly.entity_id
_entity_poly.type
_entity_poly.pdbx_seq_one_letter_code
_entity_poly.pdbx_strand_id
1 'polypeptide(L)'
;MRDGSCRATRISSARSLSRWGTTSWHTPNRCFGTPLDSGRHTHHREKYAVSDRDFALDLAYACAVLGIHLSRLGEDIVLWASAEFGFVTLADEISTGSSLMPQKKNPDVAELLRGRAARSLGSLVALATTLKGLPLAYDRDLQEDKTALFATVDNTFDCLEAAAILVEHLEFDRQRLAAAAGDPSMLATDAAEELVRGGTAFRKAHQEVAGQVREGTFATSFNAKSSVAGRELVGGPNQLRVAARARVVRREANALRRWGQTRPTPLHER
;
A
#
# COMPACT_ATOMS: atom_id res chain seq x y z
N MET A 1 -17.48 -38.17 22.91
CA MET A 1 -16.16 -38.62 23.44
C MET A 1 -15.76 -39.86 22.65
N ARG A 2 -14.81 -39.73 21.71
CA ARG A 2 -14.19 -40.90 21.04
C ARG A 2 -12.71 -40.86 21.42
N ASP A 3 -12.29 -41.89 22.14
CA ASP A 3 -10.93 -42.12 22.61
C ASP A 3 -9.93 -42.13 21.45
N GLY A 4 -9.04 -41.14 21.44
CA GLY A 4 -7.89 -41.08 20.54
C GLY A 4 -6.64 -41.56 21.26
N SER A 5 -6.54 -42.86 21.55
CA SER A 5 -5.31 -43.41 22.13
C SER A 5 -4.20 -43.43 21.05
N CYS A 6 -3.23 -42.53 21.17
CA CYS A 6 -2.02 -42.53 20.36
C CYS A 6 -1.13 -43.70 20.81
N ARG A 7 -1.16 -44.84 20.10
CA ARG A 7 -0.26 -45.96 20.38
C ARG A 7 1.10 -45.69 19.75
N ALA A 8 2.16 -45.73 20.56
CA ALA A 8 3.53 -45.73 20.09
C ALA A 8 3.84 -47.08 19.41
N THR A 9 4.09 -47.06 18.10
CA THR A 9 4.47 -48.25 17.33
C THR A 9 5.98 -48.50 17.48
N ARG A 10 6.38 -49.74 17.77
CA ARG A 10 7.78 -50.19 17.88
C ARG A 10 8.57 -49.93 16.59
N ILE A 11 9.82 -49.54 16.77
CA ILE A 11 10.82 -49.26 15.73
C ILE A 11 11.35 -50.59 15.15
N SER A 12 11.13 -50.84 13.86
CA SER A 12 11.88 -51.84 13.07
C SER A 12 12.74 -51.14 12.03
N SER A 13 13.96 -51.63 11.87
CA SER A 13 15.11 -51.09 11.15
C SER A 13 14.85 -50.47 9.77
N ALA A 14 15.48 -49.33 9.54
CA ALA A 14 15.48 -48.51 8.34
C ALA A 14 15.95 -49.23 7.05
N ARG A 15 15.28 -48.93 5.94
CA ARG A 15 15.83 -49.02 4.57
C ARG A 15 15.60 -47.69 3.86
N SER A 16 16.58 -47.32 3.04
CA SER A 16 16.84 -46.02 2.41
C SER A 16 15.61 -45.19 2.03
N LEU A 17 15.52 -43.98 2.61
CA LEU A 17 14.55 -42.97 2.22
C LEU A 17 15.24 -41.91 1.38
N SER A 18 14.68 -41.64 0.19
CA SER A 18 14.93 -40.37 -0.47
C SER A 18 14.49 -39.26 0.50
N ARG A 19 15.35 -38.27 0.70
CA ARG A 19 15.18 -37.16 1.66
C ARG A 19 13.92 -36.30 1.41
N TRP A 20 13.18 -36.61 0.34
CA TRP A 20 12.08 -35.86 -0.24
C TRP A 20 10.76 -36.65 -0.32
N GLY A 21 10.74 -37.88 0.21
CA GLY A 21 9.51 -38.64 0.44
C GLY A 21 8.91 -38.36 1.82
N THR A 22 7.65 -38.74 2.02
CA THR A 22 6.94 -38.66 3.32
C THR A 22 7.77 -39.16 4.49
N THR A 23 7.46 -38.68 5.69
CA THR A 23 7.86 -39.36 6.93
C THR A 23 7.54 -40.85 6.78
N SER A 24 8.56 -41.70 6.88
CA SER A 24 8.41 -43.16 6.79
C SER A 24 7.63 -43.76 7.96
N TRP A 25 7.40 -42.95 8.98
CA TRP A 25 6.57 -43.28 10.13
C TRP A 25 5.09 -43.12 9.76
N HIS A 26 4.26 -44.10 10.14
CA HIS A 26 2.81 -43.95 10.16
C HIS A 26 2.39 -42.94 11.24
N THR A 27 2.72 -41.67 11.04
CA THR A 27 2.15 -40.53 11.77
C THR A 27 0.95 -40.02 10.97
N PRO A 28 -0.28 -40.07 11.50
CA PRO A 28 -1.41 -39.42 10.87
C PRO A 28 -1.14 -37.91 10.78
N ASN A 29 -1.02 -37.36 9.57
CA ASN A 29 -0.88 -35.90 9.34
C ASN A 29 -2.01 -35.07 9.98
N ARG A 30 -3.12 -35.71 10.39
CA ARG A 30 -4.23 -35.11 11.15
C ARG A 30 -3.82 -34.51 12.50
N CYS A 31 -2.67 -34.88 13.07
CA CYS A 31 -2.26 -34.39 14.39
C CYS A 31 -1.53 -33.04 14.36
N PHE A 32 -1.08 -32.56 13.19
CA PHE A 32 -0.28 -31.33 13.06
C PHE A 32 -0.94 -30.24 12.19
N GLY A 33 -2.16 -30.46 11.70
CA GLY A 33 -2.95 -29.47 10.96
C GLY A 33 -4.36 -29.96 10.61
N THR A 34 -5.28 -29.04 10.33
CA THR A 34 -6.66 -29.35 9.89
C THR A 34 -6.66 -30.26 8.65
N PRO A 35 -7.58 -31.23 8.54
CA PRO A 35 -7.55 -32.20 7.44
C PRO A 35 -7.96 -31.53 6.13
N LEU A 36 -7.02 -31.39 5.20
CA LEU A 36 -7.34 -31.18 3.78
C LEU A 36 -7.77 -32.53 3.19
N ASP A 37 -8.87 -32.48 2.45
CA ASP A 37 -9.65 -33.61 1.95
C ASP A 37 -8.79 -34.67 1.22
N SER A 38 -9.02 -35.92 1.58
CA SER A 38 -8.23 -37.08 1.19
C SER A 38 -8.88 -37.83 0.04
N GLY A 39 -8.42 -37.59 -1.18
CA GLY A 39 -8.85 -38.33 -2.36
C GLY A 39 -7.99 -38.07 -3.58
N ARG A 40 -6.97 -38.91 -3.79
CA ARG A 40 -6.04 -38.98 -4.95
C ARG A 40 -5.09 -37.77 -5.10
N HIS A 41 -3.81 -38.06 -5.38
CA HIS A 41 -2.66 -37.12 -5.54
C HIS A 41 -1.95 -36.65 -4.25
N THR A 42 -1.32 -37.56 -3.50
CA THR A 42 -0.49 -37.23 -2.32
C THR A 42 0.94 -36.80 -2.67
N HIS A 43 1.62 -37.50 -3.59
CA HIS A 43 3.04 -37.22 -3.88
C HIS A 43 3.33 -35.87 -4.55
N HIS A 44 2.41 -35.35 -5.35
CA HIS A 44 2.58 -34.03 -5.95
C HIS A 44 2.52 -32.94 -4.87
N ARG A 45 1.52 -33.01 -3.98
CA ARG A 45 1.29 -32.01 -2.92
C ARG A 45 2.45 -31.91 -1.91
N GLU A 46 3.14 -33.01 -1.63
CA GLU A 46 4.30 -33.03 -0.72
C GLU A 46 5.53 -32.33 -1.31
N LYS A 47 5.82 -32.60 -2.59
CA LYS A 47 6.90 -31.91 -3.30
C LYS A 47 6.63 -30.41 -3.37
N TYR A 48 5.38 -30.03 -3.64
CA TYR A 48 4.96 -28.62 -3.57
C TYR A 48 5.15 -28.05 -2.17
N ALA A 49 4.77 -28.75 -1.10
CA ALA A 49 4.91 -28.21 0.26
C ALA A 49 6.35 -27.84 0.67
N VAL A 50 7.37 -28.51 0.12
CA VAL A 50 8.78 -28.21 0.43
C VAL A 50 9.43 -27.22 -0.55
N SER A 51 8.88 -27.10 -1.77
CA SER A 51 9.39 -26.22 -2.83
C SER A 51 8.66 -24.88 -2.94
N ASP A 52 7.40 -24.82 -2.52
CA ASP A 52 6.51 -23.68 -2.70
C ASP A 52 7.00 -22.45 -1.92
N ARG A 53 7.04 -21.32 -2.63
CA ARG A 53 7.37 -19.98 -2.12
C ARG A 53 6.42 -18.91 -2.66
N ASP A 54 5.27 -19.29 -3.20
CA ASP A 54 4.28 -18.36 -3.74
C ASP A 54 3.80 -17.41 -2.64
N PHE A 55 3.62 -17.90 -1.41
CA PHE A 55 3.28 -17.05 -0.26
C PHE A 55 4.31 -15.94 0.01
N ALA A 56 5.60 -16.20 -0.26
CA ALA A 56 6.67 -15.23 -0.07
C ALA A 56 6.67 -14.21 -1.22
N LEU A 57 6.38 -14.64 -2.45
CA LEU A 57 6.16 -13.74 -3.59
C LEU A 57 4.95 -12.84 -3.40
N ASP A 58 3.82 -13.38 -2.94
CA ASP A 58 2.60 -12.62 -2.67
C ASP A 58 2.85 -11.53 -1.61
N LEU A 59 3.55 -11.88 -0.54
CA LEU A 59 3.93 -10.91 0.50
C LEU A 59 4.90 -9.86 -0.05
N ALA A 60 5.95 -10.26 -0.77
CA ALA A 60 6.90 -9.33 -1.37
C ALA A 60 6.23 -8.40 -2.38
N TYR A 61 5.27 -8.90 -3.15
CA TYR A 61 4.46 -8.11 -4.08
C TYR A 61 3.60 -7.09 -3.34
N ALA A 62 2.91 -7.51 -2.27
CA ALA A 62 2.12 -6.60 -1.45
C ALA A 62 2.99 -5.47 -0.86
N CYS A 63 4.18 -5.80 -0.33
CA CYS A 63 5.17 -4.83 0.14
C CYS A 63 5.63 -3.88 -0.97
N ALA A 64 5.92 -4.39 -2.18
CA ALA A 64 6.34 -3.57 -3.30
C ALA A 64 5.25 -2.59 -3.75
N VAL A 65 4.00 -3.04 -3.87
CA VAL A 65 2.85 -2.18 -4.21
C VAL A 65 2.62 -1.12 -3.14
N LEU A 66 2.71 -1.50 -1.85
CA LEU A 66 2.63 -0.54 -0.76
C LEU A 66 3.76 0.51 -0.83
N GLY A 67 5.00 0.09 -1.10
CA GLY A 67 6.12 1.00 -1.33
C GLY A 67 5.84 2.01 -2.46
N ILE A 68 5.23 1.56 -3.57
CA ILE A 68 4.81 2.44 -4.68
C ILE A 68 3.71 3.42 -4.24
N HIS A 69 2.76 2.99 -3.41
CA HIS A 69 1.75 3.90 -2.88
C HIS A 69 2.36 4.96 -1.94
N LEU A 70 3.29 4.56 -1.09
CA LEU A 70 4.02 5.47 -0.20
C LEU A 70 4.93 6.43 -0.97
N SER A 71 5.52 6.00 -2.09
CA SER A 71 6.34 6.89 -2.92
C SER A 71 5.51 7.99 -3.58
N ARG A 72 4.26 7.70 -3.99
CA ARG A 72 3.33 8.70 -4.52
C ARG A 72 2.91 9.70 -3.43
N LEU A 73 2.62 9.23 -2.22
CA LEU A 73 2.37 10.11 -1.07
C LEU A 73 3.60 10.99 -0.79
N GLY A 74 4.80 10.40 -0.84
CA GLY A 74 6.05 11.13 -0.67
C GLY A 74 6.23 12.23 -1.72
N GLU A 75 5.95 11.94 -2.99
CA GLU A 75 6.02 12.91 -4.08
C GLU A 75 5.06 14.09 -3.86
N ASP A 76 3.81 13.80 -3.52
CA ASP A 76 2.81 14.84 -3.24
C ASP A 76 3.30 15.77 -2.13
N ILE A 77 3.84 15.22 -1.04
CA ILE A 77 4.34 16.02 0.09
C ILE A 77 5.58 16.84 -0.29
N VAL A 78 6.52 16.26 -1.05
CA VAL A 78 7.70 16.99 -1.55
C VAL A 78 7.26 18.19 -2.40
N LEU A 79 6.30 18.00 -3.31
CA LEU A 79 5.75 19.07 -4.13
C LEU A 79 5.01 20.11 -3.28
N TRP A 80 4.16 19.69 -2.36
CA TRP A 80 3.38 20.59 -1.51
C TRP A 80 4.25 21.43 -0.57
N ALA A 81 5.39 20.89 -0.12
CA ALA A 81 6.34 21.57 0.76
C ALA A 81 7.28 22.53 0.03
N SER A 82 7.32 22.49 -1.32
CA SER A 82 8.13 23.42 -2.11
C SER A 82 7.72 24.88 -1.89
N ALA A 83 8.65 25.82 -2.13
CA ALA A 83 8.38 27.24 -1.96
C ALA A 83 7.34 27.77 -2.97
N GLU A 84 7.27 27.16 -4.14
CA GLU A 84 6.34 27.49 -5.22
C GLU A 84 4.89 27.15 -4.82
N PHE A 85 4.68 25.98 -4.22
CA PHE A 85 3.36 25.55 -3.76
C PHE A 85 3.04 26.10 -2.37
N GLY A 86 3.87 25.80 -1.37
CA GLY A 86 3.69 26.22 0.02
C GLY A 86 2.37 25.74 0.63
N PHE A 87 1.89 24.55 0.24
CA PHE A 87 0.62 24.01 0.71
C PHE A 87 0.71 23.37 2.09
N VAL A 88 1.90 22.86 2.43
CA VAL A 88 2.17 22.27 3.74
C VAL A 88 3.36 22.94 4.41
N THR A 89 3.27 23.06 5.72
CA THR A 89 4.41 23.41 6.58
C THR A 89 4.86 22.15 7.30
N LEU A 90 6.16 21.84 7.19
CA LEU A 90 6.75 20.69 7.85
C LEU A 90 7.08 21.05 9.30
N ALA A 91 6.73 20.18 10.24
CA ALA A 91 7.18 20.30 11.63
C ALA A 91 8.69 20.00 11.72
N ASP A 92 9.36 20.53 12.74
CA ASP A 92 10.82 20.35 12.91
C ASP A 92 11.17 18.88 13.20
N GLU A 93 10.24 18.12 13.77
CA GLU A 93 10.38 16.70 14.10
C GLU A 93 10.42 15.81 12.85
N ILE A 94 9.90 16.28 11.71
CA ILE A 94 9.77 15.53 10.45
C ILE A 94 10.60 16.13 9.31
N SER A 95 11.42 17.15 9.59
CA SER A 95 12.22 17.83 8.58
C SER A 95 13.59 18.20 9.10
N THR A 96 14.59 18.19 8.22
CA THR A 96 15.88 18.82 8.53
C THR A 96 15.90 20.26 8.05
N GLY A 97 16.43 21.14 8.90
CA GLY A 97 16.72 22.53 8.54
C GLY A 97 18.15 22.69 8.04
N SER A 98 18.38 23.67 7.17
CA SER A 98 19.74 24.14 6.89
C SER A 98 20.18 25.11 7.97
N SER A 99 21.38 24.94 8.52
CA SER A 99 21.98 25.90 9.47
C SER A 99 22.16 27.31 8.89
N LEU A 100 22.11 27.45 7.56
CA LEU A 100 22.22 28.72 6.84
C LEU A 100 20.86 29.37 6.51
N MET A 101 19.80 28.56 6.39
CA MET A 101 18.47 28.99 5.94
C MET A 101 17.38 28.41 6.85
N PRO A 102 17.00 29.12 7.94
CA PRO A 102 16.04 28.64 8.92
C PRO A 102 14.64 28.33 8.35
N GLN A 103 14.25 29.01 7.27
CA GLN A 103 12.99 28.79 6.57
C GLN A 103 12.98 27.56 5.66
N LYS A 104 14.16 27.04 5.30
CA LYS A 104 14.26 25.88 4.39
C LYS A 104 14.21 24.59 5.20
N LYS A 105 13.03 23.99 5.23
CA LYS A 105 12.78 22.66 5.79
C LYS A 105 12.74 21.63 4.67
N ASN A 106 13.56 20.58 4.77
CA ASN A 106 13.61 19.52 3.77
C ASN A 106 12.60 18.40 4.13
N PRO A 107 11.78 17.93 3.18
CA PRO A 107 10.84 16.81 3.38
C PRO A 107 11.55 15.45 3.38
N ASP A 108 12.60 15.28 4.20
CA ASP A 108 13.50 14.12 4.14
C ASP A 108 12.76 12.78 4.30
N VAL A 109 11.77 12.73 5.20
CA VAL A 109 10.94 11.54 5.39
C VAL A 109 10.21 11.17 4.10
N ALA A 110 9.61 12.15 3.42
CA ALA A 110 8.90 11.94 2.16
C ALA A 110 9.84 11.50 1.03
N GLU A 111 11.05 12.09 0.96
CA GLU A 111 12.09 11.69 0.01
C GLU A 111 12.57 10.26 0.26
N LEU A 112 12.76 9.89 1.52
CA LEU A 112 13.15 8.54 1.92
C LEU A 112 12.05 7.51 1.63
N LEU A 113 10.77 7.84 1.83
CA LEU A 113 9.66 6.97 1.44
C LEU A 113 9.70 6.67 -0.08
N ARG A 114 9.97 7.70 -0.89
CA ARG A 114 10.10 7.56 -2.34
C ARG A 114 11.29 6.67 -2.72
N GLY A 115 12.45 6.87 -2.10
CA GLY A 115 13.65 6.07 -2.35
C GLY A 115 13.54 4.62 -1.85
N ARG A 116 12.96 4.40 -0.66
CA ARG A 116 12.83 3.08 -0.04
C ARG A 116 11.84 2.17 -0.77
N ALA A 117 10.95 2.70 -1.61
CA ALA A 117 10.13 1.89 -2.50
C ALA A 117 10.97 0.98 -3.41
N ALA A 118 12.17 1.43 -3.83
CA ALA A 118 13.08 0.64 -4.64
C ALA A 118 13.60 -0.62 -3.93
N ARG A 119 13.72 -0.59 -2.59
CA ARG A 119 14.16 -1.76 -1.80
C ARG A 119 13.15 -2.89 -1.87
N SER A 120 11.87 -2.59 -1.64
CA SER A 120 10.80 -3.59 -1.71
C SER A 120 10.61 -4.15 -3.11
N LEU A 121 10.72 -3.31 -4.14
CA LEU A 121 10.69 -3.76 -5.54
C LEU A 121 11.90 -4.64 -5.87
N GLY A 122 13.10 -4.26 -5.42
CA GLY A 122 14.32 -5.06 -5.58
C GLY A 122 14.20 -6.44 -4.94
N SER A 123 13.68 -6.53 -3.72
CA SER A 123 13.42 -7.81 -3.04
C SER A 123 12.45 -8.70 -3.81
N LEU A 124 11.37 -8.13 -4.37
CA LEU A 124 10.43 -8.89 -5.21
C LEU A 124 11.13 -9.45 -6.45
N VAL A 125 11.91 -8.64 -7.15
CA VAL A 125 12.66 -9.07 -8.35
C VAL A 125 13.68 -10.15 -8.00
N ALA A 126 14.41 -9.97 -6.90
CA ALA A 126 15.38 -10.95 -6.41
C ALA A 126 14.69 -12.30 -6.14
N LEU A 127 13.62 -12.30 -5.34
CA LEU A 127 12.89 -13.52 -4.99
C LEU A 127 12.29 -14.21 -6.23
N ALA A 128 11.65 -13.46 -7.13
CA ALA A 128 11.09 -13.99 -8.37
C ALA A 128 12.19 -14.59 -9.26
N THR A 129 13.36 -13.97 -9.31
CA THR A 129 14.49 -14.47 -10.09
C THR A 129 15.10 -15.74 -9.48
N THR A 130 15.21 -15.83 -8.16
CA THR A 130 15.65 -17.04 -7.45
C THR A 130 14.75 -18.23 -7.75
N LEU A 131 13.43 -18.01 -7.79
CA LEU A 131 12.46 -19.08 -8.03
C LEU A 131 12.35 -19.49 -9.50
N LYS A 132 12.71 -18.59 -10.42
CA LYS A 132 12.52 -18.78 -11.86
C LYS A 132 13.34 -19.97 -12.36
N GLY A 133 12.62 -21.00 -12.83
CA GLY A 133 13.21 -22.15 -13.50
C GLY A 133 13.80 -23.19 -12.56
N LEU A 134 13.56 -23.10 -11.25
CA LEU A 134 13.91 -24.17 -10.32
C LEU A 134 13.09 -25.43 -10.61
N PRO A 135 13.72 -26.61 -10.73
CA PRO A 135 13.00 -27.86 -10.80
C PRO A 135 12.34 -28.17 -9.45
N LEU A 136 11.35 -29.06 -9.44
CA LEU A 136 10.83 -29.60 -8.18
C LEU A 136 11.84 -30.61 -7.58
N ALA A 137 12.01 -30.71 -6.27
CA ALA A 137 11.27 -30.05 -5.20
C ALA A 137 12.11 -28.98 -4.47
N TYR A 138 12.79 -29.32 -3.37
CA TYR A 138 13.65 -28.37 -2.68
C TYR A 138 15.05 -28.36 -3.30
N ASP A 139 15.52 -27.16 -3.60
CA ASP A 139 16.90 -26.85 -3.92
C ASP A 139 17.49 -25.88 -2.88
N ARG A 140 18.82 -25.88 -2.73
CA ARG A 140 19.51 -25.05 -1.73
C ARG A 140 19.34 -23.55 -2.01
N ASP A 141 19.09 -23.19 -3.27
CA ASP A 141 18.71 -21.86 -3.75
C ASP A 141 17.56 -21.26 -2.94
N LEU A 142 16.63 -22.09 -2.43
CA LEU A 142 15.54 -21.68 -1.56
C LEU A 142 15.99 -21.21 -0.16
N GLN A 143 17.28 -21.07 0.10
CA GLN A 143 17.79 -20.35 1.28
C GLN A 143 17.84 -18.84 1.10
N GLU A 144 17.93 -18.35 -0.14
CA GLU A 144 17.95 -16.92 -0.46
C GLU A 144 16.58 -16.24 -0.25
N ASP A 145 15.52 -17.03 -0.03
CA ASP A 145 14.16 -16.55 0.21
C ASP A 145 14.05 -15.58 1.40
N LYS A 146 14.69 -15.93 2.53
CA LYS A 146 14.59 -15.21 3.80
C LYS A 146 15.24 -13.84 3.74
N THR A 147 16.41 -13.72 3.10
CA THR A 147 17.14 -12.46 3.03
C THR A 147 16.30 -11.39 2.31
N ALA A 148 15.73 -11.72 1.15
CA ALA A 148 14.88 -10.81 0.40
C ALA A 148 13.55 -10.53 1.13
N LEU A 149 12.94 -11.56 1.73
CA LEU A 149 11.66 -11.47 2.41
C LEU A 149 11.72 -10.63 3.70
N PHE A 150 12.71 -10.87 4.57
CA PHE A 150 12.86 -10.10 5.80
C PHE A 150 13.21 -8.65 5.50
N ALA A 151 14.14 -8.41 4.57
CA ALA A 151 14.51 -7.05 4.17
C ALA A 151 13.31 -6.24 3.65
N THR A 152 12.40 -6.84 2.87
CA THR A 152 11.22 -6.12 2.37
C THR A 152 10.17 -5.88 3.45
N VAL A 153 9.99 -6.83 4.37
CA VAL A 153 9.06 -6.70 5.50
C VAL A 153 9.53 -5.62 6.46
N ASP A 154 10.80 -5.65 6.88
CA ASP A 154 11.39 -4.65 7.78
C ASP A 154 11.33 -3.25 7.15
N ASN A 155 11.74 -3.13 5.88
CA ASN A 155 11.63 -1.87 5.15
C ASN A 155 10.18 -1.36 5.06
N THR A 156 9.21 -2.27 4.95
CA THR A 156 7.78 -1.91 4.90
C THR A 156 7.31 -1.36 6.24
N PHE A 157 7.68 -1.99 7.35
CA PHE A 157 7.33 -1.50 8.69
C PHE A 157 7.95 -0.13 8.96
N ASP A 158 9.24 0.04 8.71
CA ASP A 158 9.91 1.34 8.83
C ASP A 158 9.20 2.43 8.02
N CYS A 159 8.87 2.14 6.76
CA CYS A 159 8.19 3.09 5.89
C CYS A 159 6.78 3.43 6.39
N LEU A 160 6.04 2.46 6.91
CA LEU A 160 4.70 2.69 7.46
C LEU A 160 4.74 3.55 8.73
N GLU A 161 5.71 3.30 9.62
CA GLU A 161 5.91 4.10 10.83
C GLU A 161 6.31 5.53 10.47
N ALA A 162 7.29 5.69 9.59
CA ALA A 162 7.74 7.01 9.12
C ALA A 162 6.61 7.78 8.42
N ALA A 163 5.81 7.11 7.58
CA ALA A 163 4.66 7.72 6.92
C ALA A 163 3.56 8.12 7.91
N ALA A 164 3.33 7.33 8.97
CA ALA A 164 2.36 7.68 10.00
C ALA A 164 2.77 8.95 10.76
N ILE A 165 4.04 9.04 11.18
CA ILE A 165 4.60 10.23 11.83
C ILE A 165 4.52 11.44 10.90
N LEU A 166 4.92 11.27 9.64
CA LEU A 166 4.84 12.34 8.63
C LEU A 166 3.42 12.89 8.53
N VAL A 167 2.42 12.03 8.33
CA VAL A 167 1.03 12.46 8.16
C VAL A 167 0.44 13.05 9.44
N GLU A 168 0.86 12.58 10.62
CA GLU A 168 0.40 13.11 11.91
C GLU A 168 0.85 14.56 12.14
N HIS A 169 2.06 14.91 11.69
CA HIS A 169 2.67 16.23 11.89
C HIS A 169 2.55 17.18 10.69
N LEU A 170 1.83 16.80 9.63
CA LEU A 170 1.60 17.68 8.47
C LEU A 170 0.61 18.80 8.81
N GLU A 171 1.07 20.04 8.67
CA GLU A 171 0.22 21.23 8.78
C GLU A 171 -0.08 21.81 7.39
N PHE A 172 -1.34 22.13 7.14
CA PHE A 172 -1.79 22.66 5.84
C PHE A 172 -2.06 24.17 5.91
N ASP A 173 -1.50 24.93 4.97
CA ASP A 173 -1.88 26.33 4.76
C ASP A 173 -3.22 26.39 4.00
N ARG A 174 -4.30 26.53 4.76
CA ARG A 174 -5.66 26.61 4.21
C ARG A 174 -5.87 27.85 3.35
N GLN A 175 -5.19 28.95 3.62
CA GLN A 175 -5.34 30.17 2.82
C GLN A 175 -4.67 29.97 1.46
N ARG A 176 -3.44 29.44 1.44
CA ARG A 176 -2.71 29.12 0.21
C ARG A 176 -3.47 28.10 -0.64
N LEU A 177 -3.96 27.03 -0.03
CA LEU A 177 -4.79 26.02 -0.72
C LEU A 177 -6.08 26.62 -1.29
N ALA A 178 -6.78 27.46 -0.53
CA ALA A 178 -8.01 28.10 -1.00
C ALA A 178 -7.74 29.08 -2.15
N ALA A 179 -6.63 29.83 -2.10
CA ALA A 179 -6.21 30.72 -3.17
C ALA A 179 -5.87 29.93 -4.43
N ALA A 180 -5.09 28.84 -4.30
CA ALA A 180 -4.75 27.97 -5.42
C ALA A 180 -6.01 27.35 -6.05
N ALA A 181 -6.93 26.80 -5.25
CA ALA A 181 -8.18 26.24 -5.74
C ALA A 181 -9.19 27.29 -6.26
N GLY A 182 -8.94 28.57 -6.01
CA GLY A 182 -9.79 29.69 -6.40
C GLY A 182 -9.55 30.22 -7.81
N ASP A 183 -8.61 29.65 -8.57
CA ASP A 183 -8.35 30.05 -9.95
C ASP A 183 -9.64 29.93 -10.80
N PRO A 184 -10.15 31.06 -11.35
CA PRO A 184 -11.36 31.05 -12.14
C PRO A 184 -11.28 30.09 -13.33
N SER A 185 -10.10 29.90 -13.94
CA SER A 185 -9.93 29.02 -15.10
C SER A 185 -10.25 27.55 -14.79
N MET A 186 -10.13 27.11 -13.53
CA MET A 186 -10.51 25.76 -13.10
C MET A 186 -12.02 25.50 -13.15
N LEU A 187 -12.84 26.56 -13.24
CA LEU A 187 -14.29 26.48 -13.36
C LEU A 187 -14.77 26.34 -14.80
N ALA A 188 -13.87 26.35 -15.79
CA ALA A 188 -14.21 26.22 -17.20
C ALA A 188 -15.01 24.94 -17.50
N THR A 189 -14.64 23.82 -16.90
CA THR A 189 -15.38 22.57 -17.07
C THR A 189 -16.79 22.66 -16.50
N ASP A 190 -16.95 23.22 -15.30
CA ASP A 190 -18.26 23.38 -14.67
C ASP A 190 -19.17 24.32 -15.49
N ALA A 191 -18.61 25.38 -16.07
CA ALA A 191 -19.32 26.32 -16.93
C ALA A 191 -19.79 25.65 -18.24
N ALA A 192 -18.94 24.81 -18.85
CA ALA A 192 -19.34 24.05 -20.03
C ALA A 192 -20.46 23.05 -19.71
N GLU A 193 -20.42 22.40 -18.56
CA GLU A 193 -21.48 21.51 -18.10
C GLU A 193 -22.80 22.25 -17.83
N GLU A 194 -22.76 23.49 -17.33
CA GLU A 194 -23.95 24.31 -17.14
C GLU A 194 -24.63 24.66 -18.47
N LEU A 195 -23.87 25.06 -19.49
CA LEU A 195 -24.38 25.29 -20.84
C LEU A 195 -25.05 24.02 -21.42
N VAL A 196 -24.45 22.86 -21.16
CA VAL A 196 -25.01 21.56 -21.60
C VAL A 196 -26.31 21.24 -20.88
N ARG A 197 -26.37 21.48 -19.56
CA ARG A 197 -27.62 21.36 -18.79
C ARG A 197 -28.72 22.29 -19.30
N GLY A 198 -28.34 23.47 -19.82
CA GLY A 198 -29.22 24.41 -20.51
C GLY A 198 -29.64 24.02 -21.93
N GLY A 199 -29.21 22.86 -22.44
CA GLY A 199 -29.59 22.34 -23.76
C GLY A 199 -28.58 22.61 -24.88
N THR A 200 -27.43 23.21 -24.59
CA THR A 200 -26.37 23.41 -25.58
C THR A 200 -25.64 22.10 -25.86
N ALA A 201 -25.41 21.75 -27.13
CA ALA A 201 -24.60 20.58 -27.46
C ALA A 201 -23.17 20.71 -26.89
N PHE A 202 -22.64 19.65 -26.28
CA PHE A 202 -21.34 19.65 -25.59
C PHE A 202 -20.20 20.27 -26.41
N ARG A 203 -20.09 19.93 -27.70
CA ARG A 203 -19.05 20.49 -28.58
C ARG A 203 -19.12 22.02 -28.66
N LYS A 204 -20.32 22.59 -28.73
CA LYS A 204 -20.54 24.04 -28.79
C LYS A 204 -20.22 24.69 -27.45
N ALA A 205 -20.71 24.12 -26.34
CA ALA A 205 -20.42 24.59 -24.99
C ALA A 205 -18.91 24.62 -24.70
N HIS A 206 -18.21 23.52 -25.02
CA HIS A 206 -16.76 23.44 -24.87
C HIS A 206 -16.02 24.46 -25.75
N GLN A 207 -16.42 24.63 -27.03
CA GLN A 207 -15.81 25.61 -27.93
C GLN A 207 -15.98 27.04 -27.42
N GLU A 208 -17.17 27.37 -26.92
CA GLU A 208 -17.50 28.69 -26.38
C GLU A 208 -16.65 29.01 -25.14
N VAL A 209 -16.66 28.12 -24.14
CA VAL A 209 -15.87 28.31 -22.92
C VAL A 209 -14.37 28.33 -23.21
N ALA A 210 -13.87 27.43 -24.07
CA ALA A 210 -12.47 27.44 -24.47
C ALA A 210 -12.07 28.71 -25.26
N GLY A 211 -13.00 29.34 -25.97
CA GLY A 211 -12.81 30.66 -26.57
C GLY A 211 -12.58 31.72 -25.50
N GLN A 212 -13.50 31.82 -24.54
CA GLN A 212 -13.43 32.78 -23.43
C GLN A 212 -12.15 32.64 -22.60
N VAL A 213 -11.72 31.40 -22.32
CA VAL A 213 -10.48 31.15 -21.56
C VAL A 213 -9.25 31.60 -22.36
N ARG A 214 -9.18 31.32 -23.66
CA ARG A 214 -8.04 31.75 -24.51
C ARG A 214 -7.96 33.26 -24.67
N GLU A 215 -9.10 33.93 -24.70
CA GLU A 215 -9.20 35.39 -24.85
C GLU A 215 -9.01 36.12 -23.51
N GLY A 216 -8.95 35.39 -22.39
CA GLY A 216 -8.85 35.98 -21.04
C GLY A 216 -10.15 36.66 -20.59
N THR A 217 -11.28 36.38 -21.25
CA THR A 217 -12.60 36.96 -20.97
C THR A 217 -13.46 36.04 -20.11
N PHE A 218 -12.96 34.84 -19.76
CA PHE A 218 -13.70 33.85 -18.98
C PHE A 218 -14.05 34.35 -17.58
N ALA A 219 -15.34 34.34 -17.28
CA ALA A 219 -15.89 34.66 -15.97
C ALA A 219 -17.08 33.75 -15.69
N THR A 220 -17.28 33.40 -14.42
CA THR A 220 -18.43 32.60 -13.95
C THR A 220 -19.16 33.35 -12.85
N SER A 221 -20.46 33.08 -12.72
CA SER A 221 -21.31 33.65 -11.66
C SER A 221 -21.15 32.92 -10.31
N PHE A 222 -20.55 31.74 -10.33
CA PHE A 222 -20.32 30.88 -9.17
C PHE A 222 -18.82 30.78 -8.87
N ASN A 223 -18.47 30.37 -7.66
CA ASN A 223 -17.08 30.17 -7.23
C ASN A 223 -16.76 28.69 -7.01
N ALA A 224 -15.48 28.39 -6.75
CA ALA A 224 -15.00 27.04 -6.48
C ALA A 224 -15.77 26.34 -5.34
N LYS A 225 -16.12 27.07 -4.27
CA LYS A 225 -16.85 26.49 -3.14
C LYS A 225 -18.26 26.04 -3.55
N SER A 226 -18.99 26.86 -4.30
CA SER A 226 -20.31 26.49 -4.82
C SER A 226 -20.25 25.38 -5.87
N SER A 227 -19.23 25.39 -6.75
CA SER A 227 -19.01 24.33 -7.73
C SER A 227 -18.81 22.98 -7.03
N VAL A 228 -17.86 22.91 -6.09
CA VAL A 228 -17.56 21.68 -5.34
C VAL A 228 -18.75 21.19 -4.51
N ALA A 229 -19.52 22.10 -3.92
CA ALA A 229 -20.72 21.73 -3.15
C ALA A 229 -21.79 21.05 -4.01
N GLY A 230 -21.91 21.41 -5.29
CA GLY A 230 -22.84 20.79 -6.24
C GLY A 230 -22.36 19.46 -6.83
N ARG A 231 -21.11 19.05 -6.58
CA ARG A 231 -20.56 17.80 -7.12
C ARG A 231 -21.05 16.60 -6.31
N GLU A 232 -21.99 15.85 -6.87
CA GLU A 232 -22.53 14.62 -6.27
C GLU A 232 -21.93 13.32 -6.83
N LEU A 233 -20.89 13.41 -7.67
CA LEU A 233 -20.22 12.25 -8.26
C LEU A 233 -19.64 11.31 -7.20
N VAL A 234 -19.99 10.01 -7.26
CA VAL A 234 -19.45 8.99 -6.37
C VAL A 234 -17.92 8.98 -6.50
N GLY A 235 -17.21 9.13 -5.37
CA GLY A 235 -15.75 9.29 -5.34
C GLY A 235 -15.24 10.72 -5.60
N GLY A 236 -16.11 11.67 -5.92
CA GLY A 236 -15.77 13.08 -6.07
C GLY A 236 -15.46 13.79 -4.74
N PRO A 237 -14.85 14.99 -4.78
CA PRO A 237 -14.41 15.76 -3.62
C PRO A 237 -15.60 16.41 -2.89
N ASN A 238 -16.47 15.60 -2.29
CA ASN A 238 -17.53 16.08 -1.42
C ASN A 238 -17.08 16.00 0.04
N GLN A 239 -17.07 17.14 0.75
CA GLN A 239 -16.59 17.24 2.12
C GLN A 239 -17.25 16.24 3.08
N LEU A 240 -18.56 16.02 2.94
CA LEU A 240 -19.30 15.06 3.77
C LEU A 240 -18.86 13.62 3.49
N ARG A 241 -18.59 13.28 2.23
CA ARG A 241 -18.11 11.94 1.84
C ARG A 241 -16.68 11.70 2.31
N VAL A 242 -15.80 12.70 2.20
CA VAL A 242 -14.44 12.63 2.74
C VAL A 242 -14.48 12.41 4.25
N ALA A 243 -15.28 13.19 4.99
CA ALA A 243 -15.43 13.03 6.44
C ALA A 243 -16.06 11.69 6.83
N ALA A 244 -17.04 11.19 6.07
CA ALA A 244 -17.62 9.86 6.28
C ALA A 244 -16.57 8.76 6.05
N ARG A 245 -15.82 8.82 4.94
CA ARG A 245 -14.76 7.86 4.63
C ARG A 245 -13.66 7.87 5.70
N ALA A 246 -13.22 9.05 6.14
CA ALA A 246 -12.24 9.19 7.22
C ALA A 246 -12.72 8.51 8.53
N ARG A 247 -14.00 8.64 8.88
CA ARG A 247 -14.57 7.94 10.05
C ARG A 247 -14.57 6.42 9.89
N VAL A 248 -14.89 5.91 8.70
CA VAL A 248 -14.83 4.47 8.41
C VAL A 248 -13.40 3.96 8.52
N VAL A 249 -12.44 4.61 7.86
CA VAL A 249 -11.02 4.25 7.90
C VAL A 249 -10.48 4.25 9.34
N ARG A 250 -10.82 5.27 10.16
CA ARG A 250 -10.43 5.30 11.57
C ARG A 250 -11.01 4.12 12.37
N ARG A 251 -12.28 3.75 12.12
CA ARG A 251 -12.90 2.59 12.78
C ARG A 251 -12.22 1.28 12.39
N GLU A 252 -11.94 1.09 11.10
CA GLU A 252 -11.22 -0.07 10.58
C GLU A 252 -9.81 -0.16 11.16
N ALA A 253 -9.05 0.94 11.15
CA ALA A 253 -7.71 1.01 11.75
C ALA A 253 -7.74 0.68 13.24
N ASN A 254 -8.70 1.20 14.00
CA ASN A 254 -8.86 0.87 15.41
C ASN A 254 -9.23 -0.60 15.64
N ALA A 255 -10.03 -1.20 14.76
CA ALA A 255 -10.35 -2.62 14.82
C ALA A 255 -9.11 -3.49 14.55
N LEU A 256 -8.31 -3.13 13.55
CA LEU A 256 -7.05 -3.82 13.23
C LEU A 256 -6.02 -3.69 14.35
N ARG A 257 -5.89 -2.50 14.97
CA ARG A 257 -5.00 -2.31 16.14
C ARG A 257 -5.41 -3.20 17.32
N ARG A 258 -6.72 -3.25 17.65
CA ARG A 258 -7.22 -4.15 18.71
C ARG A 258 -6.98 -5.61 18.36
N TRP A 259 -7.21 -6.01 17.12
CA TRP A 259 -6.93 -7.37 16.67
C TRP A 259 -5.45 -7.73 16.81
N GLY A 260 -4.54 -6.81 16.44
CA GLY A 260 -3.09 -7.00 16.59
C GLY A 260 -2.66 -7.22 18.04
N GLN A 261 -3.24 -6.48 19.00
CA GLN A 261 -2.97 -6.62 20.44
C GLN A 261 -3.35 -8.00 21.01
N THR A 262 -4.24 -8.75 20.35
CA THR A 262 -4.66 -10.09 20.79
C THR A 262 -3.75 -11.22 20.30
N ARG A 263 -2.69 -10.89 19.55
CA ARG A 263 -1.73 -11.85 19.00
C ARG A 263 -0.36 -11.66 19.66
N PRO A 264 0.45 -12.71 19.77
CA PRO A 264 1.81 -12.60 20.33
C PRO A 264 2.62 -11.57 19.54
N THR A 265 3.37 -10.73 20.26
CA THR A 265 4.24 -9.70 19.69
C THR A 265 5.28 -10.32 18.75
N PRO A 266 5.69 -9.62 17.68
CA PRO A 266 6.74 -10.08 16.79
C PRO A 266 8.00 -10.47 17.57
N LEU A 267 8.72 -11.49 17.10
CA LEU A 267 9.91 -12.05 17.77
C LEU A 267 11.06 -11.05 18.00
N HIS A 268 10.99 -9.85 17.41
CA HIS A 268 12.02 -8.81 17.47
C HIS A 268 11.95 -7.93 18.74
N GLU A 269 10.95 -8.08 19.60
CA GLU A 269 10.85 -7.36 20.88
C GLU A 269 11.40 -8.16 22.09
N ARG A 270 12.36 -9.07 21.86
CA ARG A 270 13.09 -9.78 22.93
C ARG A 270 14.60 -9.60 22.85
#